data_AF-A0A7S3WUV3-F1
#
_entry.id   AF-A0A7S3WUV3-F1
#
_cell.length_a   1.000
_cell.length_b   1.000
_cell.length_c   1.000
_cell.angle_alpha   90.00
_cell.angle_beta   90.00
_cell.angle_gamma   90.00
#
_symmetry.space_group_name_H-M   'P 1'
#
loop_
_entity.id
_entity.type
_entity.pdbx_description
1 polymer ?
#
loop_
_entity_poly.entity_id
_entity_poly.type
_entity_poly.pdbx_seq_one_letter_code
_entity_poly.pdbx_strand_id
1 'polypeptide(L)'
;VLVAGGVVGWHLLRRQGVPASGVDASLAAARPIWHALLMTAVCVCVMGMLTVYASPGAFATSSVGLSLAGHELPRVQVMQIELPEIVLMLWDAEAYPLMAVAGFSMGSWPFIKLLLTLFSLWAPASVLPPARRGRLLLWFDLLGKVSLFDILFEYILLAVFALVSADLPTIPELRHDSCGRTVPFAHFALDVHFTWRTWLFITATAISLLCTNVVNHWHQLSLLSERRDFARRVAGLVAERRSAEATTPFPVQGAEARSMSPALSTPPPRRRSLSAHSLEPAARQASARLNDLLAKAGAPAPPGGSGVRRLELQSRSAALVTWSLVLAVWRVRSRRRRGEGCERGRGVSRCSRSG
;
A
#
# COMPACT_ATOMS: atom_id res chain seq x y z
N VAL A 1 -25.74 4.18 -12.92
CA VAL A 1 -25.71 5.51 -12.27
C VAL A 1 -24.31 6.11 -12.19
N LEU A 2 -23.29 5.45 -11.63
CA LEU A 2 -21.93 6.01 -11.51
C LEU A 2 -21.24 6.30 -12.87
N VAL A 3 -21.35 5.41 -13.85
CA VAL A 3 -20.82 5.64 -15.20
C VAL A 3 -21.54 6.80 -15.89
N ALA A 4 -22.87 6.85 -15.79
CA ALA A 4 -23.68 7.96 -16.29
C ALA A 4 -23.34 9.28 -15.57
N GLY A 5 -23.09 9.25 -14.26
CA GLY A 5 -22.63 10.39 -13.47
C GLY A 5 -21.24 10.88 -13.87
N GLY A 6 -20.33 9.97 -14.23
CA GLY A 6 -19.01 10.32 -14.77
C GLY A 6 -19.11 10.97 -16.15
N VAL A 7 -19.97 10.46 -17.03
CA VAL A 7 -20.25 11.04 -18.35
C VAL A 7 -20.93 12.40 -18.23
N VAL A 8 -21.91 12.55 -17.34
CA VAL A 8 -22.60 13.81 -17.06
C VAL A 8 -21.67 14.82 -16.41
N GLY A 9 -20.87 14.40 -15.41
CA GLY A 9 -19.84 15.23 -14.79
C GLY A 9 -18.81 15.72 -15.81
N TRP A 10 -18.38 14.86 -16.73
CA TRP A 10 -17.53 15.26 -17.85
C TRP A 10 -18.21 16.27 -18.78
N HIS A 11 -19.47 16.03 -19.16
CA HIS A 11 -20.23 16.98 -19.99
C HIS A 11 -20.43 18.33 -19.30
N LEU A 12 -20.63 18.35 -17.99
CA LEU A 12 -20.75 19.56 -17.18
C LEU A 12 -19.42 20.30 -17.08
N LEU A 13 -18.31 19.59 -16.84
CA LEU A 13 -16.95 20.16 -16.87
C LEU A 13 -16.60 20.75 -18.24
N ARG A 14 -17.02 20.10 -19.32
CA ARG A 14 -16.81 20.58 -20.69
C ARG A 14 -17.69 21.78 -21.04
N ARG A 15 -18.90 21.85 -20.48
CA ARG A 15 -19.84 22.98 -20.67
C ARG A 15 -19.50 24.20 -19.83
N GLN A 16 -18.81 24.06 -18.71
CA GLN A 16 -18.49 25.19 -17.85
C GLN A 16 -17.49 26.18 -18.46
N GLY A 17 -16.92 25.91 -19.63
CA GLY A 17 -16.19 26.91 -20.41
C GLY A 17 -15.05 27.58 -19.65
N VAL A 18 -14.60 26.99 -18.53
CA VAL A 18 -13.48 27.51 -17.76
C VAL A 18 -12.31 27.45 -18.71
N PRO A 19 -11.73 28.60 -19.12
CA PRO A 19 -10.56 28.59 -19.97
C PRO A 19 -9.53 27.80 -19.20
N ALA A 20 -9.26 26.59 -19.68
CA ALA A 20 -8.34 25.68 -19.05
C ALA A 20 -7.01 26.41 -19.03
N SER A 21 -6.68 27.00 -17.87
CA SER A 21 -5.33 27.47 -17.60
C SER A 21 -4.42 26.30 -17.99
N GLY A 22 -3.34 26.56 -18.73
CA GLY A 22 -2.68 25.56 -19.60
C GLY A 22 -2.27 24.22 -18.96
N VAL A 23 -2.35 24.10 -17.64
CA VAL A 23 -2.18 22.88 -16.85
C VAL A 23 -3.37 21.91 -16.96
N ASP A 24 -4.61 22.40 -16.94
CA ASP A 24 -5.82 21.54 -17.00
C ASP A 24 -6.07 21.00 -18.41
N ALA A 25 -5.73 21.80 -19.44
CA ALA A 25 -5.77 21.38 -20.84
C ALA A 25 -4.73 20.29 -21.13
N SER A 26 -3.52 20.39 -20.54
CA SER A 26 -2.49 19.35 -20.69
C SER A 26 -2.85 18.06 -19.96
N LEU A 27 -3.51 18.12 -18.82
CA LEU A 27 -3.98 16.95 -18.08
C LEU A 27 -5.11 16.21 -18.80
N ALA A 28 -6.02 16.95 -19.46
CA ALA A 28 -7.08 16.39 -20.29
C ALA A 28 -6.55 15.85 -21.63
N ALA A 29 -5.52 16.47 -22.22
CA ALA A 29 -4.88 16.01 -23.45
C ALA A 29 -3.95 14.81 -23.24
N ALA A 30 -3.31 14.69 -22.07
CA ALA A 30 -2.34 13.62 -21.77
C ALA A 30 -3.00 12.33 -21.28
N ARG A 31 -4.27 12.35 -20.85
CA ARG A 31 -4.97 11.16 -20.37
C ARG A 31 -6.03 10.73 -21.38
N PRO A 32 -5.87 9.58 -22.06
CA PRO A 32 -6.94 9.05 -22.89
C PRO A 32 -8.17 8.80 -22.01
N ILE A 33 -9.29 9.44 -22.35
CA ILE A 33 -10.56 9.36 -21.60
C ILE A 33 -10.97 7.90 -21.38
N TRP A 34 -10.68 7.03 -22.35
CA TRP A 34 -10.89 5.59 -22.27
C TRP A 34 -10.24 4.95 -21.04
N HIS A 35 -9.05 5.40 -20.61
CA HIS A 35 -8.40 4.88 -19.41
C HIS A 35 -9.18 5.24 -18.14
N ALA A 36 -9.66 6.48 -18.02
CA ALA A 36 -10.46 6.89 -16.87
C ALA A 36 -11.80 6.15 -16.81
N LEU A 37 -12.44 5.94 -17.97
CA LEU A 37 -13.67 5.14 -18.06
C LEU A 37 -13.42 3.67 -17.73
N LEU A 38 -12.35 3.07 -18.26
CA LEU A 38 -11.98 1.68 -17.98
C LEU A 38 -11.69 1.47 -16.49
N MET A 39 -10.86 2.33 -15.87
CA MET A 39 -10.56 2.22 -14.45
C MET A 39 -11.80 2.45 -13.58
N THR A 40 -12.69 3.34 -13.99
CA THR A 40 -13.99 3.52 -13.32
C THR A 40 -14.83 2.26 -13.39
N ALA A 41 -14.95 1.66 -14.58
CA ALA A 41 -15.70 0.42 -14.78
C ALA A 41 -15.12 -0.71 -13.93
N VAL A 42 -13.80 -0.89 -13.92
CA VAL A 42 -13.13 -1.89 -13.08
C VAL A 42 -13.38 -1.63 -11.60
N CYS A 43 -13.20 -0.39 -11.11
CA CYS A 43 -13.50 -0.05 -9.72
C CYS A 43 -14.96 -0.32 -9.34
N VAL A 44 -15.91 -0.05 -10.23
CA VAL A 44 -17.34 -0.34 -10.01
C VAL A 44 -17.60 -1.85 -9.98
N CYS A 45 -16.97 -2.63 -10.88
CA CYS A 45 -17.06 -4.08 -10.85
C CYS A 45 -16.49 -4.67 -9.55
N VAL A 46 -15.33 -4.18 -9.10
CA VAL A 46 -14.71 -4.60 -7.83
C VAL A 46 -15.61 -4.23 -6.65
N MET A 47 -16.22 -3.03 -6.67
CA MET A 47 -17.22 -2.66 -5.66
C MET A 47 -18.41 -3.62 -5.67
N GLY A 48 -18.89 -4.03 -6.85
CA GLY A 48 -19.92 -5.05 -6.99
C GLY A 48 -19.52 -6.38 -6.35
N MET A 49 -18.31 -6.87 -6.62
CA MET A 49 -17.78 -8.09 -5.99
C MET A 49 -17.74 -7.97 -4.45
N LEU A 50 -17.29 -6.83 -3.94
CA LEU A 50 -17.26 -6.56 -2.50
C LEU A 50 -18.66 -6.45 -1.89
N THR A 51 -19.64 -5.89 -2.61
CA THR A 51 -21.04 -5.87 -2.14
C THR A 51 -21.65 -7.27 -2.09
N VAL A 52 -21.31 -8.16 -3.04
CA VAL A 52 -21.73 -9.56 -3.00
C VAL A 52 -21.08 -10.28 -1.83
N TYR A 53 -19.80 -10.02 -1.59
CA TYR A 53 -19.09 -10.54 -0.41
C TYR A 53 -19.72 -10.05 0.91
N ALA A 54 -20.06 -8.77 1.00
CA ALA A 54 -20.67 -8.16 2.20
C ALA A 54 -22.15 -8.51 2.39
N SER A 55 -22.79 -9.19 1.42
CA SER A 55 -24.17 -9.65 1.57
C SER A 55 -24.26 -10.75 2.63
N PRO A 56 -25.42 -10.92 3.32
CA PRO A 56 -25.60 -12.00 4.29
C PRO A 56 -25.29 -13.38 3.69
N GLY A 57 -24.66 -14.26 4.46
CA GLY A 57 -24.32 -15.62 4.06
C GLY A 57 -22.91 -16.07 4.45
N ALA A 58 -22.70 -17.38 4.39
CA ALA A 58 -21.51 -18.07 4.87
C ALA A 58 -20.21 -17.53 4.25
N PHE A 59 -19.32 -17.04 5.10
CA PHE A 59 -17.95 -16.68 4.74
C PHE A 59 -17.06 -17.92 4.73
N ALA A 60 -17.14 -18.73 5.77
CA ALA A 60 -16.50 -20.03 5.87
C ALA A 60 -17.52 -21.08 6.27
N THR A 61 -17.30 -22.31 5.85
CA THR A 61 -18.15 -23.44 6.22
C THR A 61 -17.32 -24.42 7.02
N SER A 62 -17.77 -24.76 8.22
CA SER A 62 -17.15 -25.82 9.00
C SER A 62 -17.92 -27.12 8.83
N SER A 63 -17.16 -28.18 8.57
CA SER A 63 -17.63 -29.56 8.59
C SER A 63 -16.92 -30.30 9.70
N VAL A 64 -17.66 -31.08 10.46
CA VAL A 64 -17.08 -31.94 11.49
C VAL A 64 -16.91 -33.32 10.90
N GLY A 65 -15.67 -33.78 10.88
CA GLY A 65 -15.31 -35.16 10.64
C GLY A 65 -15.29 -35.90 11.98
N LEU A 66 -16.16 -36.91 12.11
CA LEU A 66 -16.13 -37.82 13.24
C LEU A 66 -15.46 -39.13 12.79
N SER A 67 -14.35 -39.48 13.42
CA SER A 67 -13.75 -40.80 13.28
C SER A 67 -14.07 -41.62 14.52
N LEU A 68 -14.83 -42.71 14.37
CA LEU A 68 -15.18 -43.65 15.43
C LEU A 68 -14.40 -44.95 15.21
N ALA A 69 -13.61 -45.35 16.21
CA ALA A 69 -12.79 -46.57 16.15
C ALA A 69 -11.94 -46.69 14.87
N GLY A 70 -11.42 -45.55 14.36
CA GLY A 70 -10.62 -45.48 13.14
C GLY A 70 -11.42 -45.48 11.83
N HIS A 71 -12.75 -45.50 11.87
CA HIS A 71 -13.61 -45.37 10.69
C HIS A 71 -14.12 -43.94 10.54
N GLU A 72 -13.82 -43.29 9.41
CA GLU A 72 -14.29 -41.94 9.10
C GLU A 72 -15.76 -41.97 8.67
N LEU A 73 -16.63 -41.30 9.44
CA LEU A 73 -18.02 -41.09 9.06
C LEU A 73 -18.15 -39.96 8.02
N PRO A 74 -19.23 -39.94 7.22
CA PRO A 74 -19.50 -38.85 6.30
C PRO A 74 -19.51 -37.51 7.05
N ARG A 75 -18.73 -36.56 6.56
CA ARG A 75 -18.60 -35.23 7.15
C ARG A 75 -19.93 -34.51 7.09
N VAL A 76 -20.41 -34.03 8.22
CA VAL A 76 -21.62 -33.21 8.29
C VAL A 76 -21.21 -31.76 8.38
N GLN A 77 -21.81 -30.92 7.55
CA GLN A 77 -21.63 -29.47 7.65
C GLN A 77 -22.38 -28.97 8.90
N VAL A 78 -21.64 -28.44 9.86
CA VAL A 78 -22.19 -28.14 11.20
C VAL A 78 -22.49 -26.66 11.35
N MET A 79 -21.69 -25.79 10.74
CA MET A 79 -21.83 -24.35 10.94
C MET A 79 -21.42 -23.57 9.69
N GLN A 80 -22.21 -22.55 9.38
CA GLN A 80 -21.83 -21.47 8.48
C GLN A 80 -21.33 -20.33 9.37
N ILE A 81 -20.10 -19.91 9.16
CA ILE A 81 -19.50 -18.81 9.89
C ILE A 81 -19.73 -17.57 9.06
N GLU A 82 -20.53 -16.64 9.57
CA GLU A 82 -20.71 -15.32 8.99
C GLU A 82 -19.72 -14.30 9.58
N LEU A 83 -19.46 -13.24 8.83
CA LEU A 83 -18.55 -12.17 9.27
C LEU A 83 -19.01 -11.46 10.55
N PRO A 84 -20.32 -11.11 10.72
CA PRO A 84 -20.79 -10.48 11.95
C PRO A 84 -20.66 -11.40 13.17
N GLU A 85 -20.82 -12.72 12.97
CA GLU A 85 -20.67 -13.70 14.04
C GLU A 85 -19.22 -13.76 14.55
N ILE A 86 -18.23 -13.68 13.66
CA ILE A 86 -16.82 -13.61 14.05
C ILE A 86 -16.57 -12.38 14.94
N VAL A 87 -17.16 -11.24 14.58
CA VAL A 87 -17.04 -9.99 15.37
C VAL A 87 -17.68 -10.15 16.75
N LEU A 88 -18.87 -10.76 16.83
CA LEU A 88 -19.55 -11.03 18.10
C LEU A 88 -18.78 -12.04 18.96
N MET A 89 -18.24 -13.11 18.36
CA MET A 89 -17.38 -14.07 19.08
C MET A 89 -16.11 -13.41 19.64
N LEU A 90 -15.51 -12.47 18.90
CA LEU A 90 -14.35 -11.70 19.36
C LEU A 90 -14.71 -10.71 20.47
N TRP A 91 -15.92 -10.16 20.43
CA TRP A 91 -16.47 -9.32 21.49
C TRP A 91 -16.66 -10.11 22.78
N ASP A 92 -17.30 -11.28 22.70
CA ASP A 92 -17.55 -12.16 23.85
C ASP A 92 -16.25 -12.75 24.43
N ALA A 93 -15.24 -12.93 23.59
CA ALA A 93 -13.90 -13.35 24.02
C ALA A 93 -13.04 -12.22 24.59
N GLU A 94 -13.62 -11.03 24.81
CA GLU A 94 -12.95 -9.80 25.29
C GLU A 94 -11.73 -9.37 24.43
N ALA A 95 -11.67 -9.83 23.18
CA ALA A 95 -10.59 -9.57 22.25
C ALA A 95 -10.82 -8.27 21.46
N TYR A 96 -11.15 -7.17 22.16
CA TYR A 96 -11.55 -5.90 21.54
C TYR A 96 -10.58 -5.35 20.47
N PRO A 97 -9.24 -5.40 20.65
CA PRO A 97 -8.32 -4.93 19.62
C PRO A 97 -8.41 -5.76 18.34
N LEU A 98 -8.63 -7.07 18.50
CA LEU A 98 -8.73 -8.02 17.39
C LEU A 98 -10.05 -7.83 16.64
N MET A 99 -11.14 -7.59 17.38
CA MET A 99 -12.43 -7.23 16.84
C MET A 99 -12.36 -5.93 16.02
N ALA A 100 -11.73 -4.88 16.56
CA ALA A 100 -11.61 -3.59 15.86
C ALA A 100 -10.83 -3.73 14.55
N VAL A 101 -9.74 -4.50 14.57
CA VAL A 101 -8.97 -4.81 13.36
C VAL A 101 -9.85 -5.59 12.39
N ALA A 102 -10.45 -6.71 12.80
CA ALA A 102 -11.29 -7.57 11.95
C ALA A 102 -12.46 -6.81 11.30
N GLY A 103 -13.22 -6.05 12.08
CA GLY A 103 -14.36 -5.28 11.58
C GLY A 103 -13.96 -4.18 10.60
N PHE A 104 -12.82 -3.53 10.83
CA PHE A 104 -12.32 -2.50 9.93
C PHE A 104 -11.73 -3.09 8.64
N SER A 105 -10.89 -4.12 8.76
CA SER A 105 -10.16 -4.74 7.66
C SER A 105 -11.05 -5.54 6.72
N MET A 106 -11.95 -6.36 7.28
CA MET A 106 -12.70 -7.34 6.50
C MET A 106 -13.88 -6.72 5.73
N GLY A 107 -14.38 -5.56 6.17
CA GLY A 107 -15.57 -4.96 5.59
C GLY A 107 -15.33 -3.57 5.02
N SER A 108 -15.10 -2.60 5.89
CA SER A 108 -15.22 -1.17 5.53
C SER A 108 -14.06 -0.67 4.66
N TRP A 109 -12.85 -1.16 4.92
CA TRP A 109 -11.64 -0.59 4.35
C TRP A 109 -11.53 -0.68 2.81
N PRO A 110 -11.79 -1.84 2.16
CA PRO A 110 -11.77 -1.95 0.71
C PRO A 110 -12.73 -0.98 0.01
N PHE A 111 -13.93 -0.77 0.59
CA PHE A 111 -14.90 0.20 0.05
C PHE A 111 -14.38 1.63 0.15
N ILE A 112 -13.88 2.04 1.32
CA ILE A 112 -13.34 3.39 1.52
C ILE A 112 -12.21 3.66 0.53
N LYS A 113 -11.29 2.70 0.37
CA LYS A 113 -10.17 2.79 -0.57
C LYS A 113 -10.64 2.94 -2.02
N LEU A 114 -11.61 2.15 -2.46
CA LEU A 114 -12.14 2.22 -3.82
C LEU A 114 -12.92 3.51 -4.08
N LEU A 115 -13.74 3.96 -3.14
CA LEU A 115 -14.45 5.25 -3.23
C LEU A 115 -13.46 6.40 -3.37
N LEU A 116 -12.41 6.42 -2.56
CA LEU A 116 -11.42 7.48 -2.60
C LEU A 116 -10.54 7.40 -3.85
N THR A 117 -10.27 6.20 -4.36
CA THR A 117 -9.57 6.02 -5.66
C THR A 117 -10.43 6.55 -6.80
N LEU A 118 -11.73 6.26 -6.79
CA LEU A 118 -12.68 6.75 -7.78
C LEU A 118 -12.85 8.28 -7.69
N PHE A 119 -12.98 8.81 -6.48
CA PHE A 119 -12.98 10.25 -6.22
C PHE A 119 -11.71 10.89 -6.76
N SER A 120 -10.55 10.31 -6.49
CA SER A 120 -9.25 10.80 -7.00
C SER A 120 -9.17 10.74 -8.51
N LEU A 121 -9.93 9.88 -9.19
CA LEU A 121 -9.91 9.77 -10.65
C LEU A 121 -10.64 10.96 -11.29
N TRP A 122 -11.79 11.33 -10.73
CA TRP A 122 -12.73 12.32 -11.27
C TRP A 122 -12.66 13.71 -10.62
N ALA A 123 -11.99 13.84 -9.47
CA ALA A 123 -11.90 15.12 -8.78
C ALA A 123 -11.21 16.18 -9.66
N PRO A 124 -11.86 17.34 -9.90
CA PRO A 124 -11.23 18.43 -10.63
C PRO A 124 -10.08 19.04 -9.81
N ALA A 125 -9.15 19.71 -10.50
CA ALA A 125 -7.98 20.33 -9.86
C ALA A 125 -8.36 21.41 -8.81
N SER A 126 -9.54 22.02 -8.95
CA SER A 126 -10.10 22.98 -7.98
C SER A 126 -10.38 22.35 -6.62
N VAL A 127 -10.88 21.10 -6.61
CA VAL A 127 -11.20 20.37 -5.37
C VAL A 127 -9.99 19.61 -4.87
N LEU A 128 -9.26 18.95 -5.77
CA LEU A 128 -8.10 18.14 -5.42
C LEU A 128 -6.88 18.57 -6.24
N PRO A 129 -6.10 19.55 -5.74
CA PRO A 129 -4.88 20.00 -6.40
C PRO A 129 -3.93 18.83 -6.70
N PRO A 130 -3.17 18.86 -7.81
CA PRO A 130 -2.30 17.76 -8.23
C PRO A 130 -1.35 17.27 -7.11
N ALA A 131 -0.81 18.18 -6.30
CA ALA A 131 0.06 17.85 -5.17
C ALA A 131 -0.65 17.10 -4.02
N ARG A 132 -1.95 17.37 -3.78
CA ARG A 132 -2.75 16.65 -2.78
C ARG A 132 -3.18 15.30 -3.33
N ARG A 133 -3.61 15.25 -4.60
CA ARG A 133 -3.96 14.02 -5.32
C ARG A 133 -2.83 12.99 -5.28
N GLY A 134 -1.61 13.42 -5.60
CA GLY A 134 -0.46 12.51 -5.59
C GLY A 134 -0.11 11.97 -4.21
N ARG A 135 -0.21 12.80 -3.17
CA ARG A 135 -0.03 12.34 -1.78
C ARG A 135 -1.10 11.33 -1.38
N LEU A 136 -2.36 11.60 -1.71
CA LEU A 136 -3.48 10.74 -1.37
C LEU A 136 -3.40 9.38 -2.08
N LEU A 137 -3.05 9.36 -3.37
CA LEU A 137 -2.81 8.12 -4.13
C LEU A 137 -1.60 7.33 -3.59
N LEU A 138 -0.54 8.03 -3.17
CA LEU A 138 0.62 7.39 -2.54
C LEU A 138 0.28 6.78 -1.18
N TRP A 139 -0.52 7.49 -0.39
CA TRP A 139 -1.05 6.97 0.87
C TRP A 139 -1.88 5.71 0.63
N PHE A 140 -2.72 5.67 -0.42
CA PHE A 140 -3.49 4.47 -0.75
C PHE A 140 -2.68 3.30 -1.26
N ASP A 141 -1.54 3.53 -1.93
CA ASP A 141 -0.61 2.44 -2.23
C ASP A 141 0.00 1.88 -0.94
N LEU A 142 0.47 2.75 -0.04
CA LEU A 142 1.03 2.32 1.25
C LEU A 142 0.00 1.55 2.09
N LEU A 143 -1.20 2.10 2.20
CA LEU A 143 -2.35 1.52 2.90
C LEU A 143 -2.88 0.27 2.21
N GLY A 144 -2.74 0.17 0.89
CA GLY A 144 -3.06 -1.03 0.13
C GLY A 144 -2.15 -2.19 0.51
N LYS A 145 -0.86 -1.94 0.76
CA LYS A 145 0.06 -2.98 1.26
C LYS A 145 -0.34 -3.46 2.65
N VAL A 146 -0.89 -2.59 3.49
CA VAL A 146 -1.49 -2.99 4.76
C VAL A 146 -2.73 -3.86 4.52
N SER A 147 -3.49 -3.65 3.45
CA SER A 147 -4.65 -4.50 3.15
C SER A 147 -4.29 -5.95 2.74
N LEU A 148 -3.04 -6.23 2.34
CA LEU A 148 -2.57 -7.63 2.23
C LEU A 148 -2.56 -8.34 3.59
N PHE A 149 -2.40 -7.57 4.68
CA PHE A 149 -2.52 -8.09 6.03
C PHE A 149 -3.95 -8.55 6.32
N ASP A 150 -4.97 -7.94 5.72
CA ASP A 150 -6.37 -8.34 5.91
C ASP A 150 -6.59 -9.76 5.39
N ILE A 151 -6.08 -10.06 4.19
CA ILE A 151 -6.11 -11.42 3.62
C ILE A 151 -5.33 -12.38 4.52
N LEU A 152 -4.11 -12.03 4.93
CA LEU A 152 -3.32 -12.87 5.82
C LEU A 152 -4.05 -13.13 7.15
N PHE A 153 -4.71 -12.12 7.70
CA PHE A 153 -5.44 -12.18 8.94
C PHE A 153 -6.66 -13.11 8.84
N GLU A 154 -7.39 -13.05 7.73
CA GLU A 154 -8.45 -14.00 7.38
C GLU A 154 -7.93 -15.46 7.33
N TYR A 155 -6.78 -15.70 6.66
CA TYR A 155 -6.15 -17.03 6.65
C TYR A 155 -5.73 -17.49 8.04
N ILE A 156 -5.21 -16.59 8.89
CA ILE A 156 -4.83 -16.91 10.26
C ILE A 156 -6.06 -17.26 11.10
N LEU A 157 -7.15 -16.50 10.99
CA LEU A 157 -8.41 -16.81 11.67
C LEU A 157 -8.93 -18.19 11.26
N LEU A 158 -8.92 -18.48 9.96
CA LEU A 158 -9.31 -19.80 9.46
C LEU A 158 -8.41 -20.90 10.02
N ALA A 159 -7.10 -20.71 9.98
CA ALA A 159 -6.14 -21.68 10.51
C ALA A 159 -6.32 -21.91 12.01
N VAL A 160 -6.65 -20.87 12.78
CA VAL A 160 -6.97 -21.00 14.20
C VAL A 160 -8.22 -21.84 14.41
N PHE A 161 -9.28 -21.64 13.62
CA PHE A 161 -10.48 -22.46 13.69
C PHE A 161 -10.21 -23.91 13.25
N ALA A 162 -9.44 -24.14 12.20
CA ALA A 162 -9.07 -25.48 11.74
C ALA A 162 -8.17 -26.24 12.74
N LEU A 163 -7.42 -25.53 13.58
CA LEU A 163 -6.59 -26.13 14.64
C LEU A 163 -7.39 -26.52 15.89
N VAL A 164 -8.70 -26.23 15.93
CA VAL A 164 -9.58 -26.72 17.01
C VAL A 164 -9.97 -28.17 16.70
N SER A 165 -9.06 -29.10 16.99
CA SER A 165 -9.35 -30.52 17.10
C SER A 165 -9.48 -30.88 18.58
N ALA A 166 -10.63 -31.47 18.95
CA ALA A 166 -10.90 -31.89 20.31
C ALA A 166 -10.85 -33.42 20.38
N ASP A 167 -9.87 -33.95 21.11
CA ASP A 167 -9.78 -35.36 21.42
C ASP A 167 -10.61 -35.66 22.67
N LEU A 168 -11.59 -36.57 22.58
CA LEU A 168 -12.23 -37.10 23.78
C LEU A 168 -11.26 -38.06 24.49
N PRO A 169 -11.20 -38.06 25.84
CA PRO A 169 -10.33 -38.95 26.58
C PRO A 169 -10.65 -40.41 26.24
N THR A 170 -9.61 -41.17 25.91
CA THR A 170 -9.67 -42.59 25.61
C THR A 170 -10.22 -43.37 26.81
N ILE A 171 -11.21 -44.22 26.57
CA ILE A 171 -11.55 -45.30 27.50
C ILE A 171 -10.34 -46.26 27.51
N PRO A 172 -9.72 -46.55 28.66
CA PRO A 172 -8.45 -47.30 28.75
C PRO A 172 -8.52 -48.76 28.27
N GLU A 173 -9.70 -49.26 27.88
CA GLU A 173 -9.92 -50.64 27.45
C GLU A 173 -9.87 -50.87 25.92
N LEU A 174 -9.78 -49.81 25.10
CA LEU A 174 -9.80 -50.00 23.64
C LEU A 174 -8.40 -50.05 23.00
N ARG A 175 -8.05 -51.30 22.63
CA ARG A 175 -7.22 -51.78 21.51
C ARG A 175 -6.02 -50.90 21.10
N HIS A 176 -4.83 -51.42 21.35
CA HIS A 176 -3.61 -50.98 20.69
C HIS A 176 -3.64 -51.35 19.21
N ASP A 177 -3.29 -50.41 18.33
CA ASP A 177 -2.91 -50.74 16.95
C ASP A 177 -1.74 -51.73 16.96
N SER A 178 -1.51 -52.44 15.86
CA SER A 178 -0.39 -53.39 15.69
C SER A 178 1.01 -52.80 15.99
N CYS A 179 1.12 -51.46 16.11
CA CYS A 179 2.33 -50.73 16.49
C CYS A 179 2.32 -50.17 17.93
N GLY A 180 1.36 -50.55 18.79
CA GLY A 180 1.30 -50.09 20.19
C GLY A 180 0.80 -48.66 20.39
N ARG A 181 0.24 -48.01 19.35
CA ARG A 181 -0.42 -46.70 19.50
C ARG A 181 -1.84 -46.89 19.99
N THR A 182 -2.22 -46.16 21.04
CA THR A 182 -3.61 -45.99 21.46
C THR A 182 -4.31 -45.09 20.47
N VAL A 183 -5.26 -45.62 19.69
CA VAL A 183 -6.13 -44.82 18.84
C VAL A 183 -7.29 -44.28 19.69
N PRO A 184 -7.60 -42.96 19.61
CA PRO A 184 -8.76 -42.43 20.30
C PRO A 184 -10.05 -43.06 19.79
N PHE A 185 -10.95 -43.43 20.71
CA PHE A 185 -12.24 -44.04 20.36
C PHE A 185 -13.08 -43.11 19.48
N ALA A 186 -13.01 -41.82 19.74
CA ALA A 186 -13.62 -40.77 18.94
C ALA A 186 -12.62 -39.63 18.73
N HIS A 187 -12.35 -39.27 17.48
CA HIS A 187 -11.58 -38.09 17.11
C HIS A 187 -12.50 -37.10 16.38
N PHE A 188 -12.59 -35.88 16.90
CA PHE A 188 -13.34 -34.79 16.27
C PHE A 188 -12.37 -33.87 15.54
N ALA A 189 -12.42 -33.90 14.22
CA ALA A 189 -11.72 -32.96 13.36
C ALA A 189 -12.70 -31.88 12.91
N LEU A 190 -12.40 -30.61 13.21
CA LEU A 190 -13.10 -29.48 12.63
C LEU A 190 -12.40 -29.06 11.34
N ASP A 191 -12.95 -29.45 10.19
CA ASP A 191 -12.46 -29.01 8.90
C ASP A 191 -13.18 -27.73 8.51
N VAL A 192 -12.42 -26.66 8.27
CA VAL A 192 -12.99 -25.38 7.82
C VAL A 192 -12.58 -25.12 6.37
N HIS A 193 -13.57 -24.95 5.51
CA HIS A 193 -13.39 -24.74 4.08
C HIS A 193 -13.77 -23.30 3.69
N PHE A 194 -12.98 -22.73 2.79
CA PHE A 194 -13.31 -21.45 2.17
C PHE A 194 -14.52 -21.59 1.27
N THR A 195 -15.43 -20.63 1.38
CA THR A 195 -16.51 -20.51 0.42
C THR A 195 -16.05 -19.73 -0.81
N TRP A 196 -16.84 -19.78 -1.87
CA TRP A 196 -16.64 -18.96 -3.07
C TRP A 196 -16.61 -17.44 -2.76
N ARG A 197 -17.20 -17.00 -1.65
CA ARG A 197 -17.24 -15.59 -1.25
C ARG A 197 -15.88 -15.08 -0.77
N THR A 198 -15.13 -15.89 -0.02
CA THR A 198 -13.74 -15.57 0.31
C THR A 198 -12.91 -15.39 -0.96
N TRP A 199 -13.08 -16.26 -1.96
CA TRP A 199 -12.37 -16.12 -3.23
C TRP A 199 -12.72 -14.79 -3.94
N LEU A 200 -13.99 -14.36 -3.88
CA LEU A 200 -14.38 -13.05 -4.38
C LEU A 200 -13.69 -11.90 -3.64
N PHE A 201 -13.62 -11.95 -2.31
CA PHE A 201 -12.94 -10.93 -1.52
C PHE A 201 -11.44 -10.83 -1.84
N ILE A 202 -10.75 -11.97 -1.89
CA ILE A 202 -9.32 -12.02 -2.23
C ILE A 202 -9.08 -11.45 -3.63
N THR A 203 -9.89 -11.87 -4.60
CA THR A 203 -9.77 -11.42 -5.99
C THR A 203 -10.09 -9.93 -6.12
N ALA A 204 -11.17 -9.46 -5.48
CA ALA A 204 -11.55 -8.06 -5.46
C ALA A 204 -10.46 -7.19 -4.83
N THR A 205 -9.87 -7.64 -3.72
CA THR A 205 -8.78 -6.93 -3.03
C THR A 205 -7.54 -6.88 -3.91
N ALA A 206 -7.15 -7.99 -4.56
CA ALA A 206 -6.02 -8.03 -5.48
C ALA A 206 -6.21 -7.08 -6.69
N ILE A 207 -7.40 -7.09 -7.32
CA ILE A 207 -7.72 -6.18 -8.42
C ILE A 207 -7.72 -4.74 -7.92
N SER A 208 -8.26 -4.45 -6.71
CA SER A 208 -8.23 -3.11 -6.13
C SER A 208 -6.81 -2.56 -5.98
N LEU A 209 -5.85 -3.41 -5.57
CA LEU A 209 -4.45 -3.05 -5.41
C LEU A 209 -3.82 -2.73 -6.75
N LEU A 210 -4.10 -3.54 -7.77
CA LEU A 210 -3.63 -3.31 -9.12
C LEU A 210 -4.18 -1.98 -9.67
N CYS A 211 -5.49 -1.73 -9.51
CA CYS A 211 -6.13 -0.50 -9.96
C CYS A 211 -5.54 0.75 -9.31
N THR A 212 -5.38 0.77 -7.98
CA THR A 212 -4.77 1.91 -7.29
C THR A 212 -3.34 2.15 -7.77
N ASN A 213 -2.56 1.09 -8.01
CA ASN A 213 -1.19 1.20 -8.52
C ASN A 213 -1.11 1.75 -9.93
N VAL A 214 -1.98 1.27 -10.83
CA VAL A 214 -2.07 1.78 -12.20
C VAL A 214 -2.46 3.26 -12.18
N VAL A 215 -3.49 3.64 -11.41
CA VAL A 215 -3.93 5.04 -11.30
C VAL A 215 -2.81 5.93 -10.73
N ASN A 216 -2.09 5.47 -9.71
CA ASN A 216 -0.95 6.20 -9.16
C ASN A 216 0.18 6.34 -10.18
N HIS A 217 0.55 5.27 -10.89
CA HIS A 217 1.58 5.29 -11.93
C HIS A 217 1.27 6.32 -13.02
N TRP A 218 0.05 6.30 -13.56
CA TRP A 218 -0.38 7.30 -14.55
C TRP A 218 -0.38 8.72 -14.01
N HIS A 219 -0.70 8.90 -12.73
CA HIS A 219 -0.61 10.20 -12.10
C HIS A 219 0.84 10.71 -11.99
N GLN A 220 1.77 9.85 -11.59
CA GLN A 220 3.20 10.21 -11.57
C GLN A 220 3.71 10.53 -12.98
N LEU A 221 3.31 9.75 -13.98
CA LEU A 221 3.68 10.01 -15.37
C LEU A 221 3.19 11.38 -15.86
N SER A 222 1.94 11.76 -15.52
CA SER A 222 1.41 13.10 -15.85
C SER A 222 2.19 14.24 -15.19
N LEU A 223 2.65 14.05 -13.95
CA LEU A 223 3.48 15.06 -13.27
C LEU A 223 4.87 15.17 -13.90
N LEU A 224 5.44 14.05 -14.38
CA LEU A 224 6.74 14.04 -15.05
C LEU A 224 6.69 14.73 -16.42
N SER A 225 5.62 14.54 -17.19
CA SER A 225 5.45 15.24 -18.47
C SER A 225 5.35 16.75 -18.27
N GLU A 226 4.57 17.21 -17.29
CA GLU A 226 4.44 18.65 -16.98
C GLU A 226 5.79 19.26 -16.59
N ARG A 227 6.57 18.57 -15.76
CA ARG A 227 7.92 19.03 -15.36
C ARG A 227 8.87 19.12 -16.55
N ARG A 228 8.80 18.17 -17.49
CA ARG A 228 9.62 18.20 -18.72
C ARG A 228 9.21 19.35 -19.63
N ASP A 229 7.92 19.65 -19.74
CA ASP A 229 7.42 20.75 -20.57
C ASP A 229 7.78 22.12 -19.97
N PHE A 230 7.73 22.23 -18.65
CA PHE A 230 8.21 23.42 -17.95
C PHE A 230 9.71 23.61 -18.15
N ALA A 231 10.52 22.56 -17.96
CA ALA A 231 11.97 22.62 -18.18
C ALA A 231 12.32 23.01 -19.62
N ARG A 232 11.61 22.49 -20.63
CA ARG A 232 11.78 22.85 -22.03
C ARG A 232 11.47 24.34 -22.29
N ARG A 233 10.38 24.85 -21.70
CA ARG A 233 10.00 26.28 -21.82
C ARG A 233 11.05 27.20 -21.20
N VAL A 234 11.53 26.87 -19.99
CA VAL A 234 12.59 27.65 -19.33
C VAL A 234 13.89 27.60 -20.13
N ALA A 235 14.28 26.43 -20.67
CA ALA A 235 15.47 26.30 -21.50
C ALA A 235 15.37 27.14 -22.78
N GLY A 236 14.19 27.17 -23.43
CA GLY A 236 13.92 28.02 -24.59
C GLY A 236 14.10 29.51 -24.28
N LEU A 237 13.49 30.00 -23.19
CA LEU A 237 13.61 31.40 -22.77
C LEU A 237 15.04 31.81 -22.43
N VAL A 238 15.81 30.91 -21.80
CA VAL A 238 17.23 31.16 -21.49
C VAL A 238 18.07 31.20 -22.78
N ALA A 239 17.77 30.35 -23.76
CA ALA A 239 18.46 30.36 -25.05
C ALA A 239 18.15 31.65 -25.82
N GLU A 240 16.88 32.06 -25.89
CA GLU A 240 16.45 33.30 -26.54
C GLU A 240 17.11 34.53 -25.92
N ARG A 241 17.15 34.61 -24.57
CA ARG A 241 17.81 35.71 -23.87
C ARG A 241 19.32 35.77 -24.16
N ARG A 242 19.99 34.61 -24.22
CA ARG A 242 21.41 34.54 -24.59
C ARG A 242 21.65 34.99 -26.03
N SER A 243 20.76 34.63 -26.95
CA SER A 243 20.82 35.09 -28.34
C SER A 243 20.60 36.60 -28.45
N ALA A 244 19.70 37.18 -27.64
CA ALA A 244 19.47 38.62 -27.60
C ALA A 244 20.70 39.38 -27.06
N GLU A 245 21.29 38.92 -25.96
CA GLU A 245 22.50 39.50 -25.35
C GLU A 245 23.74 39.39 -26.27
N ALA A 246 23.83 38.33 -27.09
CA ALA A 246 24.88 38.20 -28.09
C ALA A 246 24.73 39.16 -29.28
N THR A 247 23.50 39.63 -29.55
CA THR A 247 23.20 40.49 -30.70
C THR A 247 23.30 41.97 -30.35
N THR A 248 23.17 42.35 -29.08
CA THR A 248 23.42 43.74 -28.66
C THR A 248 24.91 44.05 -28.81
N PRO A 249 25.31 44.91 -29.77
CA PRO A 249 26.69 45.28 -29.91
C PRO A 249 27.11 45.97 -28.62
N PHE A 250 28.15 45.45 -27.97
CA PHE A 250 28.75 46.13 -26.84
C PHE A 250 29.02 47.57 -27.29
N PRO A 251 28.51 48.59 -26.59
CA PRO A 251 28.96 49.94 -26.85
C PRO A 251 30.46 49.91 -26.61
N VAL A 252 31.22 50.04 -27.70
CA VAL A 252 32.64 50.32 -27.66
C VAL A 252 32.74 51.66 -26.96
N GLN A 253 32.81 51.65 -25.62
CA GLN A 253 33.17 52.82 -24.86
C GLN A 253 34.49 53.30 -25.46
N GLY A 254 34.44 54.49 -26.05
CA GLY A 254 35.53 55.07 -26.80
C GLY A 254 36.83 54.88 -26.05
N ALA A 255 37.80 54.29 -26.75
CA ALA A 255 39.18 54.27 -26.34
C ALA A 255 39.66 55.72 -26.21
N GLU A 256 39.56 56.29 -25.03
CA GLU A 256 40.33 57.47 -24.65
C GLU A 256 41.75 56.99 -24.38
N ALA A 257 42.60 57.20 -25.38
CA ALA A 257 43.99 56.81 -25.39
C ALA A 257 44.76 57.49 -24.25
N ARG A 258 45.02 56.76 -23.15
CA ARG A 258 46.13 57.08 -22.24
C ARG A 258 47.34 56.22 -22.56
N SER A 259 48.25 56.86 -23.27
CA SER A 259 49.68 56.54 -23.38
C SER A 259 50.32 56.36 -21.99
N MET A 260 51.12 55.30 -21.84
CA MET A 260 52.19 54.97 -20.86
C MET A 260 52.02 53.51 -20.40
N SER A 261 53.00 52.61 -20.35
CA SER A 261 54.43 52.56 -20.61
C SER A 261 54.79 51.06 -20.79
N PRO A 262 55.91 50.70 -21.43
CA PRO A 262 56.30 49.31 -21.60
C PRO A 262 57.14 48.82 -20.42
N ALA A 263 56.80 47.66 -19.86
CA ALA A 263 57.72 46.60 -19.39
C ALA A 263 57.00 45.70 -18.39
N LEU A 264 56.94 44.40 -18.68
CA LEU A 264 57.68 43.35 -17.95
C LEU A 264 57.03 41.99 -18.25
N SER A 265 57.78 41.17 -18.96
CA SER A 265 57.46 39.79 -19.33
C SER A 265 57.23 38.92 -18.09
N THR A 266 56.07 38.24 -18.03
CA THR A 266 55.83 37.13 -17.10
C THR A 266 55.46 35.86 -17.89
N PRO A 267 55.92 34.68 -17.45
CA PRO A 267 55.79 33.43 -18.21
C PRO A 267 54.37 32.82 -18.10
N PRO A 268 53.98 31.95 -19.06
CA PRO A 268 52.61 31.45 -19.16
C PRO A 268 52.27 30.45 -18.04
N PRO A 269 51.04 30.50 -17.48
CA PRO A 269 50.62 29.53 -16.49
C PRO A 269 50.33 28.17 -17.15
N ARG A 270 50.96 27.15 -16.58
CA ARG A 270 50.78 25.71 -16.85
C ARG A 270 49.29 25.33 -16.80
N ARG A 271 48.78 24.73 -17.87
CA ARG A 271 47.45 24.06 -17.92
C ARG A 271 47.37 23.00 -16.82
N ARG A 272 46.72 23.31 -15.70
CA ARG A 272 46.27 22.31 -14.71
C ARG A 272 45.02 21.64 -15.27
N SER A 273 45.15 20.35 -15.58
CA SER A 273 44.03 19.45 -15.84
C SER A 273 43.09 19.46 -14.63
N LEU A 274 41.86 19.96 -14.83
CA LEU A 274 40.78 19.93 -13.84
C LEU A 274 40.40 18.47 -13.58
N SER A 275 40.78 17.96 -12.40
CA SER A 275 40.34 16.67 -11.90
C SER A 275 38.85 16.72 -11.56
N ALA A 276 38.14 15.62 -11.81
CA ALA A 276 36.69 15.49 -11.65
C ALA A 276 36.16 15.85 -10.23
N HIS A 277 37.03 15.89 -9.22
CA HIS A 277 36.70 16.32 -7.86
C HIS A 277 36.44 17.83 -7.71
N SER A 278 36.81 18.66 -8.70
CA SER A 278 36.56 20.11 -8.70
C SER A 278 35.17 20.51 -9.20
N LEU A 279 34.41 19.59 -9.81
CA LEU A 279 33.12 19.90 -10.43
C LEU A 279 31.96 19.94 -9.43
N GLU A 280 32.09 19.26 -8.28
CA GLU A 280 31.06 19.21 -7.26
C GLU A 280 30.78 20.58 -6.59
N PRO A 281 31.77 21.39 -6.18
CA PRO A 281 31.52 22.73 -5.66
C PRO A 281 30.94 23.66 -6.73
N ALA A 282 31.37 23.53 -7.99
CA ALA A 282 30.83 24.33 -9.10
C ALA A 282 29.36 23.96 -9.41
N ALA A 283 28.99 22.68 -9.35
CA ALA A 283 27.62 22.22 -9.51
C ALA A 283 26.72 22.67 -8.34
N ARG A 284 27.22 22.62 -7.10
CA ARG A 284 26.50 23.15 -5.92
C ARG A 284 26.32 24.68 -6.01
N GLN A 285 27.35 25.40 -6.47
CA GLN A 285 27.27 26.86 -6.64
C GLN A 285 26.36 27.26 -7.80
N ALA A 286 26.33 26.49 -8.90
CA ALA A 286 25.38 26.65 -10.00
C ALA A 286 23.94 26.36 -9.55
N SER A 287 23.72 25.31 -8.76
CA SER A 287 22.41 25.01 -8.16
C SER A 287 21.94 26.10 -7.19
N ALA A 288 22.84 26.65 -6.37
CA ALA A 288 22.53 27.74 -5.46
C ALA A 288 22.18 29.04 -6.23
N ARG A 289 22.95 29.38 -7.27
CA ARG A 289 22.65 30.52 -8.15
C ARG A 289 21.34 30.35 -8.90
N LEU A 290 21.02 29.14 -9.36
CA LEU A 290 19.74 28.87 -10.03
C LEU A 290 18.57 29.04 -9.08
N ASN A 291 18.68 28.56 -7.84
CA ASN A 291 17.65 28.77 -6.82
C ASN A 291 17.49 30.25 -6.44
N ASP A 292 18.59 31.01 -6.37
CA ASP A 292 18.55 32.45 -6.11
C ASP A 292 17.92 33.23 -7.28
N LEU A 293 18.22 32.84 -8.53
CA LEU A 293 17.59 33.42 -9.73
C LEU A 293 16.09 33.08 -9.82
N LEU A 294 15.70 31.86 -9.46
CA LEU A 294 14.29 31.46 -9.39
C LEU A 294 13.54 32.21 -8.28
N ALA A 295 14.18 32.43 -7.12
CA ALA A 295 13.61 33.23 -6.04
C ALA A 295 13.45 34.71 -6.44
N LYS A 296 14.45 35.30 -7.11
CA LYS A 296 14.38 36.67 -7.65
C LYS A 296 13.36 36.83 -8.77
N ALA A 297 13.11 35.78 -9.55
CA ALA A 297 12.08 35.75 -10.60
C ALA A 297 10.67 35.50 -10.05
N GLY A 298 10.49 35.38 -8.73
CA GLY A 298 9.18 35.09 -8.12
C GLY A 298 8.65 33.69 -8.40
N ALA A 299 9.50 32.76 -8.86
CA ALA A 299 9.09 31.39 -9.14
C ALA A 299 8.88 30.62 -7.81
N PRO A 300 7.74 29.92 -7.63
CA PRO A 300 7.49 29.16 -6.41
C PRO A 300 8.52 28.05 -6.24
N ALA A 301 9.14 27.97 -5.05
CA ALA A 301 10.18 27.00 -4.75
C ALA A 301 9.69 25.55 -5.00
N PRO A 302 10.50 24.67 -5.62
CA PRO A 302 10.11 23.29 -5.82
C PRO A 302 9.94 22.59 -4.45
N PRO A 303 8.88 21.77 -4.26
CA PRO A 303 8.69 21.03 -3.01
C PRO A 303 9.87 20.07 -2.80
N GLY A 304 10.66 20.35 -1.76
CA GLY A 304 11.94 19.69 -1.49
C GLY A 304 11.86 18.18 -1.23
N GLY A 305 12.96 17.49 -1.53
CA GLY A 305 13.16 16.03 -1.45
C GLY A 305 13.11 15.40 -0.04
N SER A 306 12.51 16.05 0.95
CA SER A 306 12.32 15.51 2.30
C SER A 306 11.22 14.44 2.38
N GLY A 307 10.34 14.35 1.37
CA GLY A 307 9.25 13.38 1.32
C GLY A 307 9.73 11.93 1.23
N VAL A 308 10.78 11.66 0.44
CA VAL A 308 11.26 10.29 0.17
C VAL A 308 11.86 9.64 1.42
N ARG A 309 12.69 10.37 2.18
CA ARG A 309 13.25 9.86 3.46
C ARG A 309 12.18 9.68 4.54
N ARG A 310 11.13 10.50 4.53
CA ARG A 310 10.03 10.40 5.50
C ARG A 310 9.12 9.20 5.21
N LEU A 311 8.97 8.81 3.94
CA LEU A 311 8.25 7.60 3.52
C LEU A 311 9.00 6.31 3.84
N GLU A 312 10.32 6.32 3.74
CA GLU A 312 11.17 5.17 4.08
C GLU A 312 11.14 4.88 5.59
N LEU A 313 11.05 5.93 6.42
CA LEU A 313 10.85 5.79 7.87
C LEU A 313 9.47 5.20 8.23
N GLN A 314 8.41 5.59 7.51
CA GLN A 314 7.05 5.08 7.78
C GLN A 314 6.84 3.62 7.36
N SER A 315 7.51 3.19 6.29
CA SER A 315 7.56 1.77 5.90
C SER A 315 8.19 0.91 7.00
N ARG A 316 9.30 1.38 7.61
CA ARG A 316 9.99 0.68 8.70
C ARG A 316 9.15 0.61 9.98
N SER A 317 8.39 1.66 10.30
CA SER A 317 7.51 1.64 11.48
C SER A 317 6.33 0.67 11.33
N ALA A 318 5.77 0.53 10.13
CA ALA A 318 4.69 -0.43 9.89
C ALA A 318 5.16 -1.87 10.08
N ALA A 319 6.34 -2.21 9.55
CA ALA A 319 6.94 -3.55 9.74
C ALA A 319 7.21 -3.88 11.22
N LEU A 320 7.61 -2.90 12.03
CA LEU A 320 7.84 -3.09 13.47
C LEU A 320 6.55 -3.37 14.24
N VAL A 321 5.44 -2.72 13.88
CA VAL A 321 4.12 -2.99 14.47
C VAL A 321 3.65 -4.40 14.12
N THR A 322 3.83 -4.83 12.87
CA THR A 322 3.50 -6.20 12.43
C THR A 322 4.32 -7.25 13.18
N TRP A 323 5.63 -7.05 13.32
CA TRP A 323 6.50 -7.94 14.08
C TRP A 323 6.13 -8.00 15.56
N SER A 324 5.70 -6.88 16.15
CA SER A 324 5.28 -6.83 17.55
C SER A 324 3.98 -7.63 17.79
N LEU A 325 3.03 -7.56 16.87
CA LEU A 325 1.78 -8.36 16.91
C LEU A 325 2.06 -9.87 16.76
N VAL A 326 2.92 -10.25 15.82
CA VAL A 326 3.33 -11.66 15.65
C VAL A 326 4.03 -12.19 16.90
N LEU A 327 4.91 -11.40 17.51
CA LEU A 327 5.59 -11.77 18.76
C LEU A 327 4.62 -11.85 19.95
N ALA A 328 3.59 -11.00 20.00
CA ALA A 328 2.56 -11.05 21.04
C ALA A 328 1.75 -12.35 20.94
N VAL A 329 1.29 -12.73 19.74
CA VAL A 329 0.57 -13.99 19.49
C VAL A 329 1.45 -15.20 19.81
N TRP A 330 2.72 -15.17 19.39
CA TRP A 330 3.67 -16.23 19.70
C TRP A 330 3.92 -16.39 21.21
N ARG A 331 4.03 -15.28 21.96
CA ARG A 331 4.17 -15.30 23.43
C ARG A 331 2.98 -15.95 24.11
N VAL A 332 1.75 -15.61 23.70
CA VAL A 332 0.51 -16.21 24.25
C VAL A 332 0.52 -17.73 24.04
N ARG A 333 0.87 -18.19 22.83
CA ARG A 333 1.00 -19.63 22.52
C ARG A 333 2.11 -20.31 23.35
N SER A 334 3.23 -19.64 23.57
CA SER A 334 4.35 -20.18 24.36
C SER A 334 4.03 -20.34 25.86
N ARG A 335 3.13 -19.49 26.40
CA ARG A 335 2.67 -19.59 27.79
C ARG A 335 1.70 -20.75 27.97
N ARG A 336 0.79 -20.97 27.00
CA ARG A 336 -0.15 -22.10 27.03
C ARG A 336 0.57 -23.46 27.02
N ARG A 337 1.58 -23.63 26.16
CA ARG A 337 2.42 -24.85 26.14
C ARG A 337 3.23 -25.10 27.42
N ARG A 338 3.57 -24.04 28.17
CA ARG A 338 4.30 -24.18 29.45
C ARG A 338 3.39 -24.50 30.63
N GLY A 339 2.11 -24.14 30.58
CA GLY A 339 1.13 -24.53 31.59
C GLY A 339 0.85 -26.04 31.58
N GLU A 340 0.67 -26.62 30.40
CA GLU A 340 0.34 -28.05 30.23
C GLU A 340 1.49 -29.00 30.61
N GLY A 341 2.73 -28.52 30.63
CA GLY A 341 3.90 -29.31 31.04
C GLY A 341 4.10 -29.44 32.55
N CYS A 342 3.49 -28.55 33.36
CA CYS A 342 3.77 -28.50 34.80
C CYS A 342 2.84 -29.42 35.63
N GLU A 343 1.67 -29.80 35.10
CA GLU A 343 0.74 -30.71 35.79
C GLU A 343 1.04 -32.20 35.57
N ARG A 344 1.78 -32.58 34.53
CA ARG A 344 2.17 -34.00 34.30
C ARG A 344 3.32 -34.51 35.15
N GLY A 345 4.01 -33.65 35.90
CA GLY A 345 5.23 -34.01 36.65
C GLY A 345 5.05 -34.39 38.13
N ARG A 346 3.84 -34.29 38.70
CA ARG A 346 3.62 -34.38 40.16
C ARG A 346 2.80 -35.58 40.64
N GLY A 347 2.71 -36.63 39.83
CA GLY A 347 1.77 -37.74 40.11
C GLY A 347 2.29 -39.16 39.93
N VAL A 348 3.59 -39.47 39.96
CA VAL A 348 4.05 -40.89 39.92
C VAL A 348 5.35 -41.09 40.69
N SER A 349 5.28 -41.31 42.01
CA SER A 349 6.33 -42.00 42.77
C SER A 349 5.90 -42.33 44.20
N ARG A 350 4.88 -43.20 44.33
CA ARG A 350 4.69 -44.02 45.54
C ARG A 350 3.84 -45.25 45.19
N CYS A 351 4.49 -46.30 44.74
CA CYS A 351 3.97 -47.65 44.92
C CYS A 351 5.07 -48.51 45.53
N SER A 352 4.79 -48.88 46.78
CA SER A 352 5.54 -49.75 47.67
C SER A 352 5.80 -51.12 47.03
N ARG A 353 7.04 -51.60 47.16
CA ARG A 353 7.39 -53.01 46.98
C ARG A 353 7.08 -53.73 48.30
N SER A 354 6.08 -54.58 48.29
CA SER A 354 5.80 -55.59 49.32
C SER A 354 4.99 -56.69 48.65
N GLY A 355 5.57 -57.88 48.56
CA GLY A 355 5.06 -59.05 47.86
C GLY A 355 6.20 -59.93 47.39
#